data_AF-A0A1Q3LQH9-F1
#
_entry.id   AF-A0A1Q3LQH9-F1
#
_cell.length_a   1.000
_cell.length_b   1.000
_cell.length_c   1.000
_cell.angle_alpha   90.00
_cell.angle_beta   90.00
_cell.angle_gamma   90.00
#
_symmetry.space_group_name_H-M   'P 1'
#
loop_
_entity.id
_entity.type
_entity.pdbx_description
1 polymer ?
#
loop_
_entity_poly.entity_id
_entity_poly.type
_entity_poly.pdbx_seq_one_letter_code
_entity_poly.pdbx_strand_id
1 'polypeptide(L)'
;MFLQGCDRENDINTLPPSNLRTIVSFNLYRFNNPLNLFSSVYGTIDEANKIITLRFTPGSYPNLDSLRSLWPQIYIAPWATVSPDNLQPVDLRPDTVEFTVTAQSGKKAVYAVVKKFN
;
A
#
# COMPACT_ATOMS: atom_id res chain seq x y z
N MET A 1 24.00 -26.52 -38.65
CA MET A 1 22.86 -25.90 -37.94
C MET A 1 22.85 -26.49 -36.54
N PHE A 2 23.42 -25.79 -35.57
CA PHE A 2 23.46 -26.25 -34.18
C PHE A 2 22.23 -25.70 -33.46
N LEU A 3 21.35 -26.58 -33.01
CA LEU A 3 20.31 -26.27 -32.03
C LEU A 3 21.03 -26.05 -30.71
N GLN A 4 21.16 -24.79 -30.25
CA GLN A 4 21.69 -24.51 -28.92
C GLN A 4 20.55 -24.28 -27.94
N GLY A 5 20.45 -25.22 -27.00
CA GLY A 5 20.38 -24.92 -25.57
C GLY A 5 19.03 -24.45 -25.05
N CYS A 6 18.15 -25.41 -24.75
CA CYS A 6 17.09 -25.20 -23.77
C CYS A 6 17.55 -25.71 -22.39
N ASP A 7 18.79 -25.42 -22.01
CA ASP A 7 19.35 -25.75 -20.70
C ASP A 7 19.94 -24.47 -20.10
N ARG A 8 19.12 -23.70 -19.40
CA ARG A 8 19.61 -22.85 -18.31
C ARG A 8 18.71 -23.03 -17.12
N GLU A 9 19.32 -23.68 -16.13
CA GLU A 9 18.93 -23.82 -14.74
C GLU A 9 18.04 -22.69 -14.24
N ASN A 10 16.93 -23.07 -13.61
CA ASN A 10 16.17 -22.22 -12.69
C ASN A 10 17.00 -21.95 -11.41
N ASP A 11 18.16 -21.30 -11.54
CA ASP A 11 18.87 -20.75 -10.39
C ASP A 11 18.25 -19.39 -10.06
N ILE A 12 17.55 -19.32 -8.92
CA ILE A 12 16.90 -18.10 -8.41
C ILE A 12 17.88 -16.93 -8.31
N ASN A 13 19.18 -17.19 -8.22
CA ASN A 13 20.23 -16.18 -8.15
C ASN A 13 20.58 -15.54 -9.51
N THR A 14 20.02 -16.03 -10.63
CA THR A 14 20.29 -15.51 -11.99
C THR A 14 19.12 -14.72 -12.59
N LEU A 15 17.96 -14.67 -11.91
CA LEU A 15 16.81 -13.89 -12.36
C LEU A 15 17.03 -12.39 -12.12
N PRO A 16 16.67 -11.51 -13.07
CA PRO A 16 16.76 -10.06 -12.85
C PRO A 16 15.82 -9.63 -11.70
N PRO A 17 16.21 -8.62 -10.89
CA PRO A 17 15.36 -8.10 -9.83
C PRO A 17 13.99 -7.65 -10.33
N SER A 18 12.94 -7.95 -9.57
CA SER A 18 11.57 -7.56 -9.90
C SER A 18 11.41 -6.03 -10.02
N ASN A 19 10.62 -5.60 -11.00
CA ASN A 19 10.20 -4.20 -11.18
C ASN A 19 8.81 -3.91 -10.57
N LEU A 20 8.16 -4.91 -9.95
CA LEU A 20 6.84 -4.76 -9.34
C LEU A 20 6.91 -3.82 -8.14
N ARG A 21 6.01 -2.83 -8.12
CA ARG A 21 5.96 -1.75 -7.12
C ARG A 21 4.50 -1.32 -6.91
N THR A 22 3.67 -2.31 -6.61
CA THR A 22 2.22 -2.16 -6.52
C THR A 22 1.75 -2.34 -5.08
N ILE A 23 0.79 -1.51 -4.66
CA ILE A 23 -0.01 -1.77 -3.46
C ILE A 23 -1.21 -2.61 -3.91
N VAL A 24 -1.32 -3.81 -3.37
CA VAL A 24 -2.38 -4.78 -3.68
C VAL A 24 -3.62 -4.50 -2.83
N SER A 25 -3.43 -4.06 -1.59
CA SER A 25 -4.51 -3.70 -0.66
C SER A 25 -4.02 -2.67 0.35
N PHE A 26 -4.90 -1.74 0.72
CA PHE A 26 -4.67 -0.74 1.76
C PHE A 26 -5.95 -0.57 2.57
N ASN A 27 -5.96 -1.04 3.81
CA ASN A 27 -7.15 -1.01 4.66
C ASN A 27 -6.82 -0.47 6.05
N LEU A 28 -7.79 0.20 6.67
CA LEU A 28 -7.75 0.58 8.07
C LEU A 28 -8.70 -0.33 8.86
N TYR A 29 -8.18 -1.41 9.42
CA TYR A 29 -8.99 -2.29 10.25
C TYR A 29 -9.22 -1.67 11.62
N ARG A 30 -10.47 -1.75 12.11
CA ARG A 30 -10.82 -1.33 13.47
C ARG A 30 -9.97 -2.05 14.53
N PHE A 31 -9.70 -3.34 14.33
CA PHE A 31 -8.90 -4.12 15.28
C PHE A 31 -7.50 -3.53 15.52
N ASN A 32 -6.86 -2.98 14.48
CA ASN A 32 -5.56 -2.30 14.59
C ASN A 32 -5.70 -0.84 15.08
N ASN A 33 -6.92 -0.30 15.07
CA ASN A 33 -7.22 1.12 15.33
C ASN A 33 -8.41 1.29 16.30
N PRO A 34 -8.49 0.57 17.43
CA PRO A 34 -9.74 0.41 18.18
C PRO A 34 -10.20 1.70 18.88
N LEU A 35 -9.30 2.66 19.12
CA LEU A 35 -9.59 3.97 19.70
C LEU A 35 -9.91 5.03 18.65
N ASN A 36 -9.50 4.79 17.40
CA ASN A 36 -9.55 5.76 16.32
C ASN A 36 -10.70 5.49 15.34
N LEU A 37 -11.15 4.23 15.26
CA LEU A 37 -12.21 3.80 14.35
C LEU A 37 -13.32 3.07 15.08
N PHE A 38 -14.56 3.37 14.70
CA PHE A 38 -15.74 2.63 15.13
C PHE A 38 -16.10 1.48 14.17
N SER A 39 -15.65 1.55 12.91
CA SER A 39 -15.75 0.49 11.92
C SER A 39 -14.50 0.47 11.03
N SER A 40 -14.18 -0.68 10.42
CA SER A 40 -13.08 -0.76 9.46
C SER A 40 -13.37 0.09 8.21
N VAL A 41 -12.34 0.68 7.63
CA VAL A 41 -12.39 1.44 6.37
C VAL A 41 -11.54 0.73 5.32
N TYR A 42 -12.15 0.41 4.18
CA TYR A 42 -11.49 -0.31 3.09
C TYR A 42 -11.08 0.66 1.99
N GLY A 43 -9.81 0.60 1.57
CA GLY A 43 -9.29 1.45 0.50
C GLY A 43 -9.66 0.92 -0.88
N THR A 44 -10.05 1.82 -1.77
CA THR A 44 -10.17 1.53 -3.21
C THR A 44 -8.91 2.00 -3.91
N ILE A 45 -8.25 1.11 -4.66
CA ILE A 45 -7.00 1.41 -5.36
C ILE A 45 -7.28 1.65 -6.84
N ASP A 46 -6.90 2.83 -7.32
CA ASP A 46 -6.75 3.14 -8.73
C ASP A 46 -5.26 2.96 -9.10
N GLU A 47 -4.95 1.82 -9.68
CA GLU A 47 -3.56 1.45 -10.00
C GLU A 47 -3.01 2.27 -11.17
N ALA A 48 -3.84 2.74 -12.10
CA ALA A 48 -3.39 3.53 -13.24
C ALA A 48 -2.93 4.94 -12.78
N ASN A 49 -3.69 5.54 -11.88
CA ASN A 49 -3.41 6.89 -11.36
C ASN A 49 -2.61 6.90 -10.05
N LYS A 50 -2.36 5.72 -9.45
CA LYS A 50 -1.71 5.57 -8.14
C LYS A 50 -2.44 6.32 -7.03
N ILE A 51 -3.77 6.25 -7.03
CA ILE A 51 -4.61 6.89 -6.02
C ILE A 51 -5.27 5.81 -5.16
N ILE A 52 -5.19 5.96 -3.84
CA ILE A 52 -5.91 5.13 -2.87
C ILE A 52 -6.97 6.01 -2.22
N THR A 53 -8.23 5.65 -2.40
CA THR A 53 -9.35 6.38 -1.80
C THR A 53 -9.85 5.65 -0.56
N LEU A 54 -9.78 6.32 0.60
CA LEU A 54 -10.41 5.89 1.84
C LEU A 54 -11.75 6.61 2.00
N ARG A 55 -12.84 5.85 2.14
CA ARG A 55 -14.19 6.40 2.31
C ARG A 55 -14.62 6.31 3.76
N PHE A 56 -14.76 7.46 4.40
CA PHE A 56 -15.26 7.57 5.77
C PHE A 56 -16.75 7.90 5.72
N THR A 57 -17.56 7.07 6.36
CA THR A 57 -18.99 7.32 6.57
C THR A 57 -19.23 7.96 7.94
N PRO A 58 -20.34 8.70 8.14
CA PRO A 58 -20.72 9.17 9.46
C PRO A 58 -20.77 8.02 10.46
N GLY A 59 -20.11 8.19 11.60
CA GLY A 59 -20.02 7.16 12.63
C GLY A 59 -18.95 6.09 12.42
N SER A 60 -18.08 6.19 11.40
CA SER A 60 -16.90 5.29 11.26
C SER A 60 -15.69 5.72 12.09
N TYR A 61 -15.67 6.96 12.56
CA TYR A 61 -14.61 7.58 13.37
C TYR A 61 -15.22 8.64 14.31
N PRO A 62 -14.60 8.95 15.47
CA PRO A 62 -15.16 9.89 16.44
C PRO A 62 -15.02 11.36 16.05
N ASN A 63 -13.87 11.77 15.50
CA ASN A 63 -13.56 13.14 15.11
C ASN A 63 -12.29 13.22 14.24
N LEU A 64 -11.98 14.37 13.65
CA LEU A 64 -10.83 14.52 12.76
C LEU A 64 -9.47 14.24 13.45
N ASP A 65 -9.34 14.51 14.75
CA ASP A 65 -8.10 14.24 15.49
C ASP A 65 -7.81 12.74 15.62
N SER A 66 -8.83 11.89 15.58
CA SER A 66 -8.64 10.44 15.53
C SER A 66 -7.90 9.94 14.30
N LEU A 67 -7.77 10.74 13.23
CA LEU A 67 -7.05 10.36 12.03
C LEU A 67 -5.52 10.58 12.13
N ARG A 68 -5.02 11.10 13.26
CA ARG A 68 -3.59 11.48 13.44
C ARG A 68 -2.63 10.30 13.54
N SER A 69 -3.10 9.13 13.98
CA SER A 69 -2.26 7.97 14.24
C SER A 69 -3.02 6.70 13.90
N LEU A 70 -3.17 6.45 12.60
CA LEU A 70 -3.83 5.25 12.08
C LEU A 70 -2.79 4.24 11.60
N TRP A 71 -3.06 2.97 11.85
CA TRP A 71 -2.21 1.82 11.53
C TRP A 71 -2.81 1.10 10.32
N PRO A 72 -2.44 1.49 9.09
CA PRO A 72 -2.91 0.83 7.88
C PRO A 72 -2.31 -0.57 7.76
N GLN A 73 -3.15 -1.52 7.32
CA GLN A 73 -2.71 -2.81 6.84
C GLN A 73 -2.54 -2.74 5.33
N ILE A 74 -1.31 -2.93 4.90
CA ILE A 74 -0.84 -2.73 3.52
C ILE A 74 -0.29 -4.06 3.02
N TYR A 75 -0.80 -4.53 1.88
CA TYR A 75 -0.21 -5.63 1.14
C TYR A 75 0.38 -5.07 -0.14
N ILE A 76 1.63 -5.44 -0.43
CA ILE A 76 2.39 -4.96 -1.59
C ILE A 76 2.88 -6.14 -2.44
N ALA A 77 3.34 -5.83 -3.64
CA ALA A 77 3.94 -6.83 -4.52
C ALA A 77 5.13 -7.55 -3.85
N PRO A 78 5.37 -8.84 -4.18
CA PRO A 78 6.51 -9.59 -3.64
C PRO A 78 7.84 -8.87 -3.85
N TRP A 79 8.72 -8.95 -2.85
CA TRP A 79 10.07 -8.37 -2.85
C TRP A 79 10.13 -6.84 -2.93
N ALA A 80 8.99 -6.15 -2.90
CA ALA A 80 8.94 -4.70 -2.76
C ALA A 80 8.95 -4.30 -1.28
N THR A 81 9.24 -3.02 -1.02
CA THR A 81 9.05 -2.37 0.28
C THR A 81 8.14 -1.15 0.12
N VAL A 82 7.54 -0.68 1.21
CA VAL A 82 6.69 0.52 1.22
C VAL A 82 7.07 1.44 2.37
N SER A 83 6.97 2.75 2.15
CA SER A 83 7.18 3.77 3.18
C SER A 83 6.09 4.85 3.07
N PRO A 84 5.33 5.16 4.14
CA PRO A 84 5.32 4.50 5.46
C PRO A 84 5.05 2.99 5.39
N ASP A 85 5.60 2.25 6.35
CA ASP A 85 5.55 0.78 6.33
C ASP A 85 4.20 0.23 6.79
N ASN A 86 3.94 -1.05 6.49
CA ASN A 86 2.76 -1.77 6.95
C ASN A 86 2.67 -1.75 8.49
N LEU A 87 1.48 -1.44 9.01
CA LEU A 87 1.22 -1.30 10.45
C LEU A 87 2.16 -0.31 11.15
N GLN A 88 2.56 0.75 10.45
CA GLN A 88 3.20 1.93 11.06
C GLN A 88 2.14 3.02 11.28
N PRO A 89 2.15 3.76 12.41
CA PRO A 89 1.22 4.87 12.62
C PRO A 89 1.45 6.00 11.59
N VAL A 90 0.37 6.44 10.96
CA VAL A 90 0.36 7.52 9.96
C VAL A 90 -0.69 8.58 10.30
N ASP A 91 -0.33 9.84 10.07
CA ASP A 91 -1.25 10.97 10.16
C ASP A 91 -2.00 11.14 8.84
N LEU A 92 -3.27 10.75 8.85
CA LEU A 92 -4.20 10.90 7.73
C LEU A 92 -5.08 12.15 7.90
N ARG A 93 -4.65 13.20 8.58
CA ARG A 93 -5.36 14.50 8.57
C ARG A 93 -5.10 15.37 7.34
N PRO A 94 -3.89 15.39 6.72
CA PRO A 94 -3.65 16.08 5.45
C PRO A 94 -4.50 15.52 4.30
N ASP A 95 -4.93 16.37 3.35
CA ASP A 95 -5.83 15.97 2.25
C ASP A 95 -5.27 14.83 1.40
N THR A 96 -3.94 14.79 1.24
CA THR A 96 -3.20 13.72 0.58
C THR A 96 -2.03 13.29 1.45
N VAL A 97 -1.81 11.98 1.56
CA VAL A 97 -0.66 11.38 2.22
C VAL A 97 0.02 10.41 1.26
N GLU A 98 1.32 10.53 1.06
CA GLU A 98 2.06 9.75 0.08
C GLU A 98 2.63 8.46 0.67
N PHE A 99 2.51 7.36 -0.08
CA PHE A 99 3.17 6.10 0.19
C PHE A 99 4.06 5.73 -0.99
N THR A 100 5.36 5.54 -0.74
CA THR A 100 6.33 5.16 -1.78
C THR A 100 6.59 3.66 -1.72
N VAL A 101 6.23 2.95 -2.80
CA VAL A 101 6.62 1.55 -3.01
C VAL A 101 7.93 1.50 -3.79
N THR A 102 8.92 0.78 -3.26
CA THR A 102 10.20 0.54 -3.91
C THR A 102 10.27 -0.93 -4.32
N ALA A 103 10.40 -1.19 -5.63
CA ALA A 103 10.61 -2.54 -6.16
C ALA A 103 11.97 -3.10 -5.74
N GLN A 104 12.15 -4.42 -5.84
CA GLN A 104 13.45 -5.08 -5.64
C GLN A 104 14.56 -4.48 -6.54
N SER A 105 14.21 -4.09 -7.77
CA SER A 105 15.10 -3.38 -8.70
C SER A 105 15.46 -1.94 -8.31
N GLY A 106 14.84 -1.38 -7.27
CA GLY A 106 15.01 0.01 -6.84
C GLY A 106 14.08 1.02 -7.53
N LYS A 107 13.31 0.60 -8.55
CA LYS A 107 12.29 1.48 -9.17
C LYS A 107 11.18 1.81 -8.18
N LYS A 108 10.70 3.06 -8.23
CA LYS A 108 9.69 3.58 -7.29
C LYS A 108 8.35 3.86 -7.94
N ALA A 109 7.29 3.77 -7.16
CA ALA A 109 5.96 4.31 -7.45
C ALA A 109 5.43 5.00 -6.19
N VAL A 110 4.82 6.16 -6.35
CA VAL A 110 4.23 6.94 -5.26
C VAL A 110 2.72 6.84 -5.37
N TYR A 111 2.07 6.44 -4.28
CA TYR A 111 0.62 6.36 -4.15
C TYR A 111 0.12 7.53 -3.31
N ALA A 112 -0.86 8.26 -3.83
CA ALA A 112 -1.56 9.30 -3.10
C ALA A 112 -2.76 8.69 -2.36
N VAL A 113 -2.71 8.66 -1.02
CA VAL A 113 -3.83 8.28 -0.18
C VAL A 113 -4.69 9.52 0.07
N VAL A 114 -5.93 9.48 -0.41
CA VAL A 114 -6.92 10.54 -0.29
C VAL A 114 -8.13 10.07 0.49
N LYS A 115 -8.80 11.00 1.15
CA LYS A 115 -9.99 10.70 1.96
C LYS A 115 -11.22 11.29 1.30
N LYS A 116 -12.32 10.57 1.38
CA LYS A 116 -13.65 11.07 1.04
C LYS A 116 -14.56 10.89 2.24
N PHE A 117 -15.12 12.01 2.70
CA PHE A 117 -16.18 12.02 3.70
C PHE A 117 -17.50 12.03 2.94
N ASN A 118 -18.33 11.02 3.16
CA ASN A 118 -19.66 10.93 2.59
C ASN A 118 -20.71 11.54 3.53
#